data_AF-G2EFB7-F1
#
_entry.id   AF-G2EFB7-F1
#
_cell.length_a   1.000
_cell.length_b   1.000
_cell.length_c   1.000
_cell.angle_alpha   90.00
_cell.angle_beta   90.00
_cell.angle_gamma   90.00
#
_symmetry.space_group_name_H-M   'P 1'
#
loop_
_entity.id
_entity.type
_entity.pdbx_description
1 polymer ?
#
loop_
_entity_poly.entity_id
_entity_poly.type
_entity_poly.pdbx_seq_one_letter_code
_entity_poly.pdbx_strand_id
1 'polypeptide(L)'
;MRTAAYFIILLFLGFSIQAQELALANEDGDFGYISKTGDWHIKPQFKEAKNFSDDLAEATLNKKEWGFINRNGEWVIEPQFDKTKAFDSGIAIVLKDKEWIYINKKGEQVLKDVVTDKMYDFENGYAIIRKDSGVGFINTKGEVVVEPKFTKVFNFENGSAKVQENDKWGLVDASGKYVVKTEYDGVSNAYNNNIVANIGDRQGLIVNGKFREVPGAEKIWDFSRNSEYTYAKKEGKLGFINTKGVWIIEPTFDKARAFSNGLAPVYNGKEWGYIDDTGKVIIPFQYKDAEIFGSDGLAPVKLKKDWGFINIQGNLVIDDNYDITAGGFSIFQKNNPKGFIDGLARVKKKKSWTFINPKGEPLNNLWFKHLELFN
;
A
#
# COMPACT_ATOMS: atom_id res chain seq x y z
N MET A 1 -42.96 -27.05 45.53
CA MET A 1 -41.59 -27.08 44.97
C MET A 1 -41.45 -25.89 44.02
N ARG A 2 -40.64 -24.89 44.37
CA ARG A 2 -40.35 -23.73 43.53
C ARG A 2 -39.09 -24.01 42.72
N THR A 3 -39.19 -24.04 41.40
CA THR A 3 -38.06 -24.13 40.47
C THR A 3 -37.51 -22.73 40.22
N ALA A 4 -36.28 -22.47 40.67
CA ALA A 4 -35.53 -21.27 40.32
C ALA A 4 -34.80 -21.51 39.00
N ALA A 5 -35.12 -20.71 37.98
CA ALA A 5 -34.39 -20.68 36.72
C ALA A 5 -33.22 -19.70 36.86
N TYR A 6 -32.00 -20.19 36.78
CA TYR A 6 -30.80 -19.36 36.72
C TYR A 6 -30.55 -18.95 35.26
N PHE A 7 -30.70 -17.66 34.98
CA PHE A 7 -30.24 -17.05 33.73
C PHE A 7 -28.73 -16.82 33.82
N ILE A 8 -27.95 -17.56 33.02
CA ILE A 8 -26.52 -17.32 32.85
C ILE A 8 -26.38 -16.24 31.76
N ILE A 9 -26.03 -15.02 32.17
CA ILE A 9 -25.64 -13.95 31.25
C ILE A 9 -24.17 -14.18 30.87
N LEU A 10 -23.95 -14.70 29.66
CA LEU A 10 -22.62 -14.78 29.05
C LEU A 10 -22.24 -13.39 28.52
N LEU A 11 -21.41 -12.68 29.28
CA LEU A 11 -20.73 -11.46 28.86
C LEU A 11 -19.61 -11.82 27.88
N PHE A 12 -19.86 -11.66 26.58
CA PHE A 12 -18.80 -11.65 25.57
C PHE A 12 -18.05 -10.33 25.66
N LEU A 13 -16.92 -10.32 26.36
CA LEU A 13 -15.91 -9.26 26.25
C LEU A 13 -15.18 -9.46 24.91
N GLY A 14 -15.61 -8.73 23.89
CA GLY A 14 -14.87 -8.61 22.65
C GLY A 14 -13.59 -7.82 22.89
N PHE A 15 -12.47 -8.50 23.13
CA PHE A 15 -11.16 -7.87 23.01
C PHE A 15 -10.89 -7.66 21.52
N SER A 16 -11.03 -6.42 21.04
CA SER A 16 -10.43 -6.02 19.79
C SER A 16 -8.90 -6.04 19.99
N ILE A 17 -8.25 -7.10 19.54
CA ILE A 17 -6.79 -7.12 19.40
C ILE A 17 -6.49 -6.12 18.28
N GLN A 18 -6.19 -4.87 18.63
CA GLN A 18 -5.48 -4.00 17.70
C GLN A 18 -4.09 -4.60 17.53
N ALA A 19 -3.74 -5.02 16.31
CA ALA A 19 -2.39 -5.43 16.01
C ALA A 19 -1.45 -4.26 16.36
N GLN A 20 -0.47 -4.50 17.23
CA GLN A 20 0.45 -3.46 17.63
C GLN A 20 1.36 -3.12 16.45
N GLU A 21 1.17 -1.94 15.87
CA GLU A 21 2.03 -1.43 14.79
C GLU A 21 3.44 -1.14 15.33
N LEU A 22 4.44 -1.64 14.61
CA LEU A 22 5.84 -1.49 14.95
C LEU A 22 6.61 -0.96 13.74
N ALA A 23 7.66 -0.16 13.98
CA ALA A 23 8.57 0.28 12.93
C ALA A 23 9.95 -0.34 13.15
N LEU A 24 10.48 -0.95 12.08
CA LEU A 24 11.85 -1.45 12.05
C LEU A 24 12.84 -0.27 12.14
N ALA A 25 13.75 -0.33 13.11
CA ALA A 25 14.76 0.70 13.34
C ALA A 25 16.14 0.07 13.56
N ASN A 26 17.18 0.81 13.19
CA ASN A 26 18.58 0.38 13.35
C ASN A 26 19.35 1.32 14.28
N GLU A 27 20.04 0.71 15.24
CA GLU A 27 20.97 1.37 16.16
C GLU A 27 22.26 0.55 16.22
N ASP A 28 23.40 1.23 16.05
CA ASP A 28 24.75 0.63 16.10
C ASP A 28 24.98 -0.61 15.21
N GLY A 29 24.21 -0.73 14.12
CA GLY A 29 24.33 -1.80 13.14
C GLY A 29 23.42 -3.00 13.38
N ASP A 30 22.68 -3.02 14.49
CA ASP A 30 21.66 -4.02 14.79
C ASP A 30 20.25 -3.45 14.68
N PHE A 31 19.31 -4.32 14.32
CA PHE A 31 17.91 -4.01 14.08
C PHE A 31 17.06 -4.45 15.27
N GLY A 32 16.08 -3.60 15.56
CA GLY A 32 14.99 -3.84 16.50
C GLY A 32 13.73 -3.14 16.01
N TYR A 33 12.73 -3.02 16.88
CA TYR A 33 11.44 -2.42 16.54
C TYR A 33 11.00 -1.42 17.58
N ILE A 34 10.59 -0.24 17.13
CA ILE A 34 10.04 0.82 17.99
C ILE A 34 8.52 0.85 17.88
N SER A 35 7.87 1.28 18.96
CA SER A 35 6.43 1.57 18.99
C SER A 35 6.13 2.99 18.51
N LYS A 36 4.85 3.33 18.35
CA LYS A 36 4.40 4.69 17.99
C LYS A 36 4.73 5.76 19.04
N THR A 37 5.12 5.38 20.27
CA THR A 37 5.66 6.35 21.26
C THR A 37 7.14 6.65 21.03
N GLY A 38 7.83 5.80 20.27
CA GLY A 38 9.27 5.90 19.98
C GLY A 38 10.14 5.04 20.87
N ASP A 39 9.54 4.37 21.84
CA ASP A 39 10.25 3.43 22.70
C ASP A 39 10.54 2.13 21.95
N TRP A 40 11.71 1.54 22.21
CA TRP A 40 12.04 0.20 21.77
C TRP A 40 11.03 -0.81 22.34
N HIS A 41 10.24 -1.41 21.46
CA HIS A 41 9.41 -2.57 21.80
C HIS A 41 10.25 -3.84 21.77
N ILE A 42 11.07 -3.99 20.73
CA ILE A 42 12.10 -5.02 20.61
C ILE A 42 13.43 -4.30 20.48
N LYS A 43 14.30 -4.45 21.47
CA LYS A 43 15.63 -3.83 21.44
C LYS A 43 16.47 -4.36 20.26
N PRO A 44 17.43 -3.55 19.73
CA PRO A 44 18.36 -4.00 18.70
C PRO A 44 19.05 -5.30 19.08
N GLN A 45 18.85 -6.34 18.26
CA GLN A 45 19.44 -7.66 18.49
C GLN A 45 19.62 -8.49 17.21
N PHE A 46 19.04 -8.07 16.08
CA PHE A 46 19.13 -8.78 14.81
C PHE A 46 20.12 -8.09 13.87
N LYS A 47 20.93 -8.85 13.12
CA LYS A 47 21.84 -8.25 12.12
C LYS A 47 21.08 -7.67 10.93
N GLU A 48 19.96 -8.29 10.56
CA GLU A 48 18.93 -7.74 9.69
C GLU A 48 17.57 -8.28 10.11
N ALA A 49 16.53 -7.50 9.90
CA ALA A 49 15.14 -7.94 10.03
C ALA A 49 14.26 -7.19 9.01
N LYS A 50 13.03 -7.65 8.83
CA LYS A 50 12.04 -7.03 7.93
C LYS A 50 10.78 -6.63 8.69
N ASN A 51 9.88 -5.96 8.00
CA ASN A 51 8.58 -5.56 8.51
C ASN A 51 7.70 -6.78 8.85
N PHE A 52 6.80 -6.64 9.83
CA PHE A 52 5.88 -7.72 10.18
C PHE A 52 4.85 -7.93 9.08
N SER A 53 4.57 -9.18 8.74
CA SER A 53 3.48 -9.59 7.85
C SER A 53 2.87 -10.84 8.41
N ASP A 54 1.53 -10.90 8.50
CA ASP A 54 0.86 -12.06 9.08
C ASP A 54 1.34 -12.37 10.52
N ASP A 55 1.67 -11.31 11.29
CA ASP A 55 2.22 -11.34 12.66
C ASP A 55 3.61 -11.95 12.83
N LEU A 56 4.31 -12.23 11.73
CA LEU A 56 5.70 -12.70 11.73
C LEU A 56 6.59 -11.76 10.93
N ALA A 57 7.84 -11.58 11.36
CA ALA A 57 8.85 -10.84 10.61
C ALA A 57 10.04 -11.73 10.30
N GLU A 58 10.60 -11.60 9.10
CA GLU A 58 11.84 -12.31 8.78
C GLU A 58 13.02 -11.64 9.49
N ALA A 59 13.88 -12.42 10.14
CA ALA A 59 15.05 -11.92 10.84
C ALA A 59 16.26 -12.85 10.73
N THR A 60 17.46 -12.30 10.91
CA THR A 60 18.71 -13.05 10.88
C THR A 60 19.72 -12.52 11.89
N LEU A 61 20.50 -13.43 12.48
CA LEU A 61 21.62 -13.12 13.39
C LEU A 61 22.97 -13.02 12.67
N ASN A 62 23.07 -13.46 11.41
CA ASN A 62 24.35 -13.61 10.72
C ASN A 62 24.31 -13.28 9.21
N LYS A 63 23.14 -12.91 8.66
CA LYS A 63 22.87 -12.63 7.24
C LYS A 63 23.03 -13.83 6.29
N LYS A 64 23.22 -15.03 6.83
CA LYS A 64 23.34 -16.28 6.07
C LYS A 64 22.07 -17.10 6.19
N GLU A 65 21.55 -17.20 7.40
CA GLU A 65 20.36 -17.98 7.73
C GLU A 65 19.27 -17.05 8.25
N TRP A 66 18.07 -17.23 7.72
CA TRP A 66 16.88 -16.46 8.05
C TRP A 66 15.89 -17.35 8.80
N GLY A 67 15.23 -16.75 9.78
CA GLY A 67 14.13 -17.31 10.54
C GLY A 67 12.96 -16.31 10.61
N PHE A 68 12.01 -16.59 11.48
CA PHE A 68 10.83 -15.75 11.68
C PHE A 68 10.59 -15.49 13.16
N ILE A 69 10.39 -14.22 13.51
CA ILE A 69 10.09 -13.77 14.88
C ILE A 69 8.64 -13.30 15.00
N ASN A 70 8.07 -13.42 16.19
CA ASN A 70 6.77 -12.80 16.52
C ASN A 70 6.94 -11.32 16.95
N ARG A 71 5.82 -10.64 17.25
CA ARG A 71 5.81 -9.23 17.67
C ARG A 71 6.48 -8.96 19.03
N ASN A 72 6.82 -9.99 19.81
CA ASN A 72 7.64 -9.86 21.02
C ASN A 72 9.15 -10.01 20.73
N GLY A 73 9.54 -10.30 19.48
CA GLY A 73 10.92 -10.57 19.09
C GLY A 73 11.38 -11.99 19.38
N GLU A 74 10.47 -12.90 19.72
CA GLU A 74 10.77 -14.31 20.00
C GLU A 74 10.77 -15.11 18.69
N TRP A 75 11.73 -16.03 18.52
CA TRP A 75 11.75 -16.92 17.37
C TRP A 75 10.56 -17.86 17.37
N VAL A 76 9.74 -17.77 16.32
CA VAL A 76 8.69 -18.76 16.02
C VAL A 76 9.27 -19.86 15.13
N ILE A 77 10.17 -19.49 14.22
CA ILE A 77 10.97 -20.43 13.43
C ILE A 77 12.42 -19.95 13.51
N GLU A 78 13.27 -20.76 14.11
CA GLU A 78 14.71 -20.47 14.25
C GLU A 78 15.39 -20.31 12.88
N PRO A 79 16.45 -19.47 12.77
CA PRO A 79 17.19 -19.28 11.53
C PRO A 79 17.71 -20.60 10.96
N GLN A 80 17.21 -20.95 9.77
CA GLN A 80 17.59 -22.20 9.08
C GLN A 80 17.40 -22.14 7.55
N PHE A 81 16.94 -21.00 7.03
CA PHE A 81 16.65 -20.82 5.60
C PHE A 81 17.67 -19.91 4.94
N ASP A 82 18.11 -20.25 3.74
CA ASP A 82 19.04 -19.40 2.97
C ASP A 82 18.40 -18.06 2.61
N LYS A 83 17.10 -18.08 2.30
CA LYS A 83 16.27 -16.92 1.97
C LYS A 83 14.83 -17.13 2.40
N THR A 84 14.16 -16.04 2.73
CA THR A 84 12.75 -16.03 3.10
C THR A 84 12.01 -14.92 2.39
N LYS A 85 10.72 -15.17 2.12
CA LYS A 85 9.71 -14.15 1.86
C LYS A 85 8.78 -14.04 3.07
N ALA A 86 8.08 -12.92 3.16
CA ALA A 86 7.13 -12.65 4.23
C ALA A 86 6.00 -13.67 4.23
N PHE A 87 5.44 -13.93 5.41
CA PHE A 87 4.19 -14.67 5.51
C PHE A 87 3.05 -13.83 4.94
N ASP A 88 2.15 -14.48 4.21
CA ASP A 88 0.85 -13.95 3.84
C ASP A 88 -0.14 -15.12 3.87
N SER A 89 -1.31 -14.91 4.47
CA SER A 89 -2.37 -15.91 4.51
C SER A 89 -1.92 -17.24 5.11
N GLY A 90 -1.03 -17.21 6.10
CA GLY A 90 -0.52 -18.40 6.78
C GLY A 90 0.64 -19.11 6.09
N ILE A 91 1.09 -18.66 4.92
CA ILE A 91 2.09 -19.34 4.10
C ILE A 91 3.26 -18.40 3.80
N ALA A 92 4.48 -18.94 3.83
CA ALA A 92 5.68 -18.25 3.35
C ALA A 92 6.43 -19.13 2.34
N ILE A 93 7.18 -18.48 1.46
CA ILE A 93 8.11 -19.14 0.54
C ILE A 93 9.52 -19.00 1.11
N VAL A 94 10.22 -20.11 1.27
CA VAL A 94 11.58 -20.16 1.81
C VAL A 94 12.50 -20.98 0.92
N LEU A 95 13.76 -20.60 0.87
CA LEU A 95 14.82 -21.35 0.21
C LEU A 95 15.53 -22.19 1.28
N LYS A 96 15.46 -23.51 1.16
CA LYS A 96 16.14 -24.47 2.02
C LYS A 96 16.83 -25.52 1.16
N ASP A 97 18.10 -25.80 1.42
CA ASP A 97 18.87 -26.81 0.67
C ASP A 97 18.83 -26.60 -0.86
N LYS A 98 18.87 -25.34 -1.30
CA LYS A 98 18.74 -24.90 -2.71
C LYS A 98 17.38 -25.15 -3.37
N GLU A 99 16.38 -25.58 -2.62
CA GLU A 99 15.01 -25.76 -3.09
C GLU A 99 14.08 -24.71 -2.46
N TRP A 100 13.26 -24.07 -3.30
CA TRP A 100 12.18 -23.22 -2.81
C TRP A 100 11.04 -24.13 -2.34
N ILE A 101 10.48 -23.87 -1.16
CA ILE A 101 9.35 -24.60 -0.59
C ILE A 101 8.34 -23.64 0.05
N TYR A 102 7.09 -24.08 0.12
CA TYR A 102 6.07 -23.42 0.95
C TYR A 102 6.14 -23.97 2.39
N ILE A 103 6.07 -23.08 3.37
CA ILE A 103 5.97 -23.44 4.79
C ILE A 103 4.75 -22.78 5.43
N ASN A 104 4.20 -23.43 6.46
CA ASN A 104 3.22 -22.81 7.35
C ASN A 104 3.91 -22.04 8.49
N LYS A 105 3.14 -21.36 9.35
CA LYS A 105 3.66 -20.60 10.50
C LYS A 105 4.39 -21.43 11.57
N LYS A 106 4.36 -22.77 11.48
CA LYS A 106 5.16 -23.68 12.33
C LYS A 106 6.50 -24.08 11.69
N GLY A 107 6.77 -23.62 10.47
CA GLY A 107 7.95 -24.02 9.68
C GLY A 107 7.81 -25.38 8.98
N GLU A 108 6.62 -25.98 9.00
CA GLU A 108 6.37 -27.26 8.35
C GLU A 108 6.14 -27.04 6.86
N GLN A 109 6.77 -27.87 6.01
CA GLN A 109 6.56 -27.82 4.57
C GLN A 109 5.13 -28.21 4.20
N VAL A 110 4.45 -27.35 3.44
CA VAL A 110 3.08 -27.52 2.94
C VAL A 110 3.04 -27.47 1.41
N LEU A 111 1.88 -27.74 0.81
CA LEU A 111 1.64 -27.63 -0.64
C LEU A 111 2.61 -28.47 -1.51
N LYS A 112 3.01 -29.65 -1.02
CA LYS A 112 4.01 -30.51 -1.67
C LYS A 112 3.56 -31.04 -3.04
N ASP A 113 2.25 -31.18 -3.23
CA ASP A 113 1.66 -31.73 -4.45
C ASP A 113 1.36 -30.65 -5.51
N VAL A 114 1.59 -29.37 -5.21
CA VAL A 114 1.40 -28.27 -6.15
C VAL A 114 2.57 -28.23 -7.14
N VAL A 115 2.34 -28.72 -8.36
CA VAL A 115 3.33 -28.69 -9.45
C VAL A 115 3.30 -27.32 -10.13
N THR A 116 4.38 -26.55 -10.02
CA THR A 116 4.52 -25.24 -10.69
C THR A 116 5.98 -24.97 -11.03
N ASP A 117 6.23 -24.37 -12.21
CA ASP A 117 7.58 -23.98 -12.63
C ASP A 117 8.18 -22.85 -11.75
N LYS A 118 7.32 -22.10 -11.05
CA LYS A 118 7.69 -21.02 -10.12
C LYS A 118 6.74 -20.98 -8.92
N MET A 119 7.27 -20.68 -7.73
CA MET A 119 6.44 -20.45 -6.55
C MET A 119 5.94 -19.00 -6.50
N TYR A 120 4.69 -18.82 -6.10
CA TYR A 120 3.98 -17.54 -6.13
C TYR A 120 3.54 -17.15 -4.73
N ASP A 121 3.67 -15.87 -4.42
CA ASP A 121 3.27 -15.32 -3.14
C ASP A 121 1.76 -15.46 -2.98
N PHE A 122 1.33 -15.88 -1.80
CA PHE A 122 -0.08 -15.83 -1.44
C PHE A 122 -0.46 -14.39 -1.14
N GLU A 123 -1.68 -14.03 -1.51
CA GLU A 123 -2.28 -12.75 -1.17
C GLU A 123 -3.78 -12.96 -0.94
N ASN A 124 -4.27 -12.57 0.23
CA ASN A 124 -5.68 -12.76 0.65
C ASN A 124 -6.19 -14.21 0.51
N GLY A 125 -5.33 -15.21 0.69
CA GLY A 125 -5.67 -16.63 0.68
C GLY A 125 -5.45 -17.33 -0.66
N TYR A 126 -4.94 -16.64 -1.68
CA TYR A 126 -4.82 -17.17 -3.02
C TYR A 126 -3.43 -16.89 -3.61
N ALA A 127 -2.96 -17.81 -4.45
CA ALA A 127 -1.74 -17.65 -5.22
C ALA A 127 -2.01 -17.92 -6.70
N ILE A 128 -1.27 -17.22 -7.56
CA ILE A 128 -1.28 -17.48 -9.00
C ILE A 128 -0.59 -18.83 -9.26
N ILE A 129 -1.12 -19.64 -10.16
CA ILE A 129 -0.43 -20.83 -10.69
C ILE A 129 -0.30 -20.75 -12.20
N ARG A 130 0.74 -21.37 -12.74
CA ARG A 130 0.95 -21.48 -14.18
C ARG A 130 1.08 -22.93 -14.59
N LYS A 131 0.40 -23.26 -15.68
CA LYS A 131 0.51 -24.55 -16.34
C LYS A 131 0.44 -24.31 -17.85
N ASP A 132 1.41 -24.84 -18.58
CA ASP A 132 1.58 -24.58 -20.01
C ASP A 132 1.63 -23.06 -20.29
N SER A 133 0.74 -22.55 -21.16
CA SER A 133 0.60 -21.11 -21.45
C SER A 133 -0.46 -20.41 -20.59
N GLY A 134 -1.17 -21.15 -19.74
CA GLY A 134 -2.29 -20.65 -18.95
C GLY A 134 -1.88 -20.21 -17.55
N VAL A 135 -2.65 -19.28 -17.01
CA VAL A 135 -2.52 -18.79 -15.63
C VAL A 135 -3.85 -18.97 -14.91
N GLY A 136 -3.80 -19.49 -13.68
CA GLY A 136 -4.94 -19.81 -12.83
C GLY A 136 -4.68 -19.43 -11.37
N PHE A 137 -5.51 -19.92 -10.45
CA PHE A 137 -5.39 -19.63 -9.02
C PHE A 137 -5.53 -20.89 -8.17
N ILE A 138 -4.76 -20.96 -7.08
CA ILE A 138 -4.93 -21.94 -6.00
C ILE A 138 -5.26 -21.23 -4.69
N ASN A 139 -5.90 -21.94 -3.76
CA ASN A 139 -6.04 -21.49 -2.38
C ASN A 139 -4.90 -22.01 -1.48
N THR A 140 -4.91 -21.64 -0.20
CA THR A 140 -3.91 -22.05 0.81
C THR A 140 -3.89 -23.55 1.12
N LYS A 141 -4.85 -24.34 0.61
CA LYS A 141 -4.85 -25.81 0.69
C LYS A 141 -4.23 -26.46 -0.55
N GLY A 142 -3.86 -25.68 -1.57
CA GLY A 142 -3.34 -26.16 -2.84
C GLY A 142 -4.43 -26.60 -3.82
N GLU A 143 -5.70 -26.35 -3.51
CA GLU A 143 -6.82 -26.67 -4.39
C GLU A 143 -6.85 -25.64 -5.53
N VAL A 144 -6.98 -26.11 -6.77
CA VAL A 144 -7.17 -25.26 -7.95
C VAL A 144 -8.56 -24.62 -7.89
N VAL A 145 -8.60 -23.31 -7.68
CA VAL A 145 -9.84 -22.51 -7.65
C VAL A 145 -10.22 -22.04 -9.05
N VAL A 146 -9.21 -21.69 -9.84
CA VAL A 146 -9.37 -21.36 -11.26
C VAL A 146 -8.34 -22.13 -12.06
N GLU A 147 -8.83 -22.98 -12.95
CA GLU A 147 -7.98 -23.69 -13.89
C GLU A 147 -7.17 -22.71 -14.75
N PRO A 148 -5.88 -23.00 -15.02
CA PRO A 148 -5.03 -22.15 -15.85
C PRO A 148 -5.65 -21.86 -17.22
N LYS A 149 -6.11 -20.63 -17.41
CA LYS A 149 -6.80 -20.19 -18.64
C LYS A 149 -6.45 -18.78 -19.10
N PHE A 150 -6.02 -17.90 -18.19
CA PHE A 150 -5.66 -16.53 -18.52
C PHE A 150 -4.29 -16.50 -19.19
N THR A 151 -4.07 -15.61 -20.15
CA THR A 151 -2.75 -15.47 -20.79
C THR A 151 -1.79 -14.67 -19.91
N LYS A 152 -2.31 -13.69 -19.16
CA LYS A 152 -1.57 -12.89 -18.17
C LYS A 152 -2.44 -12.58 -16.96
N VAL A 153 -1.81 -12.52 -15.79
CA VAL A 153 -2.43 -12.14 -14.53
C VAL A 153 -1.44 -11.30 -13.73
N PHE A 154 -1.92 -10.20 -13.15
CA PHE A 154 -1.20 -9.43 -12.13
C PHE A 154 -1.64 -9.87 -10.72
N ASN A 155 -0.84 -9.54 -9.71
CA ASN A 155 -1.18 -9.82 -8.31
C ASN A 155 -2.54 -9.22 -7.93
N PHE A 156 -3.11 -9.73 -6.84
CA PHE A 156 -4.34 -9.18 -6.31
C PHE A 156 -4.05 -7.76 -5.80
N GLU A 157 -4.99 -6.85 -6.01
CA GLU A 157 -4.95 -5.52 -5.41
C GLU A 157 -6.38 -5.14 -5.07
N ASN A 158 -6.62 -4.74 -3.81
CA ASN A 158 -7.95 -4.39 -3.29
C ASN A 158 -9.02 -5.47 -3.55
N GLY A 159 -8.64 -6.75 -3.45
CA GLY A 159 -9.56 -7.89 -3.59
C GLY A 159 -9.82 -8.38 -5.02
N SER A 160 -9.11 -7.84 -6.03
CA SER A 160 -9.24 -8.31 -7.42
C SER A 160 -7.89 -8.37 -8.13
N ALA A 161 -7.75 -9.27 -9.10
CA ALA A 161 -6.59 -9.38 -9.97
C ALA A 161 -6.94 -8.93 -11.39
N LYS A 162 -6.01 -8.22 -12.05
CA LYS A 162 -6.10 -7.93 -13.48
C LYS A 162 -5.73 -9.16 -14.28
N VAL A 163 -6.60 -9.56 -15.18
CA VAL A 163 -6.44 -10.76 -16.02
C VAL A 163 -6.57 -10.40 -17.50
N GLN A 164 -5.87 -11.16 -18.35
CA GLN A 164 -5.93 -11.02 -19.80
C GLN A 164 -6.43 -12.31 -20.46
N GLU A 165 -7.40 -12.18 -21.37
CA GLU A 165 -7.92 -13.23 -22.25
C GLU A 165 -8.13 -12.64 -23.65
N ASN A 166 -7.70 -13.34 -24.70
CA ASN A 166 -7.84 -12.88 -26.10
C ASN A 166 -7.34 -11.43 -26.30
N ASP A 167 -6.19 -11.11 -25.71
CA ASP A 167 -5.56 -9.79 -25.68
C ASP A 167 -6.34 -8.67 -24.98
N LYS A 168 -7.51 -8.96 -24.40
CA LYS A 168 -8.33 -8.02 -23.64
C LYS A 168 -8.18 -8.19 -22.13
N TRP A 169 -8.21 -7.08 -21.42
CA TRP A 169 -8.07 -7.00 -19.97
C TRP A 169 -9.41 -6.92 -19.26
N GLY A 170 -9.46 -7.52 -18.08
CA GLY A 170 -10.58 -7.48 -17.13
C GLY A 170 -10.09 -7.63 -15.70
N LEU A 171 -11.03 -7.75 -14.76
CA LEU A 171 -10.79 -7.95 -13.34
C LEU A 171 -11.56 -9.18 -12.86
N VAL A 172 -10.91 -10.02 -12.08
CA VAL A 172 -11.55 -11.15 -11.37
C VAL A 172 -11.28 -11.03 -9.87
N ASP A 173 -12.24 -11.43 -9.05
CA ASP A 173 -12.01 -11.64 -7.64
C ASP A 173 -11.22 -12.93 -7.40
N ALA A 174 -10.89 -13.19 -6.14
CA ALA A 174 -10.04 -14.31 -5.77
C ALA A 174 -10.72 -15.70 -5.95
N SER A 175 -12.05 -15.73 -6.10
CA SER A 175 -12.78 -16.94 -6.50
C SER A 175 -12.75 -17.18 -8.02
N GLY A 176 -12.22 -16.23 -8.80
CA GLY A 176 -12.23 -16.27 -10.26
C GLY A 176 -13.46 -15.65 -10.91
N LYS A 177 -14.39 -15.08 -10.12
CA LYS A 177 -15.58 -14.42 -10.65
C LYS A 177 -15.19 -13.07 -11.23
N TYR A 178 -15.69 -12.77 -12.43
CA TYR A 178 -15.43 -11.47 -13.07
C TYR A 178 -16.10 -10.33 -12.30
N VAL A 179 -15.28 -9.38 -11.88
CA VAL A 179 -15.69 -8.03 -11.49
C VAL A 179 -15.86 -7.16 -12.74
N VAL A 180 -14.94 -7.32 -13.71
CA VAL A 180 -14.99 -6.70 -15.03
C VAL A 180 -14.60 -7.76 -16.06
N LYS A 181 -15.44 -7.97 -17.08
CA LYS A 181 -15.14 -8.91 -18.17
C LYS A 181 -13.93 -8.46 -18.98
N THR A 182 -13.24 -9.42 -19.59
CA THR A 182 -12.09 -9.19 -20.48
C THR A 182 -12.54 -8.67 -21.85
N GLU A 183 -12.90 -7.39 -21.90
CA GLU A 183 -13.44 -6.72 -23.11
C GLU A 183 -12.64 -5.45 -23.47
N TYR A 184 -11.65 -5.07 -22.65
CA TYR A 184 -10.99 -3.76 -22.69
C TYR A 184 -9.53 -3.86 -23.14
N ASP A 185 -8.97 -2.81 -23.74
CA ASP A 185 -7.53 -2.76 -24.07
C ASP A 185 -6.66 -2.48 -22.84
N GLY A 186 -7.26 -1.96 -21.77
CA GLY A 186 -6.65 -1.78 -20.46
C GLY A 186 -7.71 -1.53 -19.40
N VAL A 187 -7.41 -1.93 -18.16
CA VAL A 187 -8.19 -1.63 -16.95
C VAL A 187 -7.26 -1.28 -15.79
N SER A 188 -7.68 -0.35 -14.95
CA SER A 188 -7.01 -0.07 -13.67
C SER A 188 -7.35 -1.14 -12.62
N ASN A 189 -6.68 -1.07 -11.47
CA ASN A 189 -7.18 -1.77 -10.27
C ASN A 189 -8.49 -1.10 -9.80
N ALA A 190 -9.28 -1.81 -9.00
CA ALA A 190 -10.49 -1.25 -8.41
C ALA A 190 -10.16 -0.46 -7.14
N TYR A 191 -10.54 0.82 -7.09
CA TYR A 191 -10.41 1.68 -5.90
C TYR A 191 -11.79 2.23 -5.54
N ASN A 192 -12.37 1.76 -4.42
CA ASN A 192 -13.76 2.05 -4.04
C ASN A 192 -14.77 1.77 -5.17
N ASN A 193 -14.60 0.64 -5.86
CA ASN A 193 -15.38 0.24 -7.05
C ASN A 193 -15.21 1.16 -8.27
N ASN A 194 -14.35 2.17 -8.22
CA ASN A 194 -14.00 2.96 -9.40
C ASN A 194 -12.89 2.27 -10.18
N ILE A 195 -13.15 2.07 -11.47
CA ILE A 195 -12.26 1.38 -12.38
C ILE A 195 -12.16 2.22 -13.66
N VAL A 196 -10.94 2.58 -14.04
CA VAL A 196 -10.62 3.21 -15.31
C VAL A 196 -10.43 2.12 -16.35
N ALA A 197 -10.92 2.33 -17.57
CA ALA A 197 -10.73 1.42 -18.68
C ALA A 197 -10.55 2.17 -20.00
N ASN A 198 -10.03 1.49 -21.02
CA ASN A 198 -9.94 2.03 -22.37
C ASN A 198 -10.30 1.00 -23.46
N ILE A 199 -10.83 1.52 -24.57
CA ILE A 199 -11.15 0.76 -25.80
C ILE A 199 -10.58 1.54 -26.98
N GLY A 200 -9.51 1.05 -27.59
CA GLY A 200 -8.66 1.84 -28.47
C GLY A 200 -8.20 3.12 -27.76
N ASP A 201 -8.43 4.26 -28.41
CA ASP A 201 -8.09 5.58 -27.87
C ASP A 201 -9.14 6.12 -26.88
N ARG A 202 -10.33 5.50 -26.80
CA ARG A 202 -11.42 5.97 -25.95
C ARG A 202 -11.11 5.68 -24.48
N GLN A 203 -10.99 6.72 -23.68
CA GLN A 203 -10.81 6.64 -22.23
C GLN A 203 -12.16 6.69 -21.51
N GLY A 204 -12.32 5.91 -20.46
CA GLY A 204 -13.57 5.87 -19.71
C GLY A 204 -13.45 5.23 -18.35
N LEU A 205 -14.60 5.12 -17.69
CA LEU A 205 -14.78 4.43 -16.42
C LEU A 205 -15.71 3.23 -16.60
N ILE A 206 -15.57 2.21 -15.75
CA ILE A 206 -16.59 1.17 -15.60
C ILE A 206 -17.59 1.64 -14.55
N VAL A 207 -18.80 1.98 -14.99
CA VAL A 207 -19.88 2.45 -14.12
C VAL A 207 -21.03 1.45 -14.21
N ASN A 208 -21.38 0.84 -13.06
CA ASN A 208 -22.39 -0.22 -12.99
C ASN A 208 -22.13 -1.38 -13.98
N GLY A 209 -20.87 -1.80 -14.09
CA GLY A 209 -20.44 -2.88 -14.97
C GLY A 209 -20.41 -2.55 -16.46
N LYS A 210 -20.62 -1.29 -16.85
CA LYS A 210 -20.60 -0.85 -18.25
C LYS A 210 -19.55 0.23 -18.47
N PHE A 211 -18.92 0.20 -19.64
CA PHE A 211 -18.02 1.25 -20.08
C PHE A 211 -18.78 2.57 -20.28
N ARG A 212 -18.31 3.62 -19.61
CA ARG A 212 -18.75 4.98 -19.79
C ARG A 212 -17.57 5.81 -20.25
N GLU A 213 -17.59 6.20 -21.50
CA GLU A 213 -16.59 7.08 -22.09
C GLU A 213 -16.61 8.46 -21.43
N VAL A 214 -15.41 9.05 -21.26
CA VAL A 214 -15.22 10.44 -20.84
C VAL A 214 -14.83 11.26 -22.07
N PRO A 215 -15.75 12.07 -22.63
CA PRO A 215 -15.52 12.75 -23.89
C PRO A 215 -14.26 13.62 -23.88
N GLY A 216 -13.38 13.41 -24.87
CA GLY A 216 -12.14 14.16 -25.07
C GLY A 216 -11.00 13.81 -24.12
N ALA A 217 -11.18 12.86 -23.19
CA ALA A 217 -10.09 12.43 -22.32
C ALA A 217 -9.02 11.66 -23.11
N GLU A 218 -7.78 12.13 -23.04
CA GLU A 218 -6.58 11.45 -23.56
C GLU A 218 -6.07 10.40 -22.58
N LYS A 219 -6.25 10.64 -21.28
CA LYS A 219 -5.82 9.74 -20.20
C LYS A 219 -6.61 10.01 -18.93
N ILE A 220 -6.93 8.95 -18.19
CA ILE A 220 -7.50 9.04 -16.84
C ILE A 220 -6.56 8.30 -15.89
N TRP A 221 -6.24 8.90 -14.74
CA TRP A 221 -5.48 8.22 -13.69
C TRP A 221 -6.41 7.46 -12.75
N ASP A 222 -5.90 6.38 -12.16
CA ASP A 222 -6.60 5.59 -11.16
C ASP A 222 -7.11 6.47 -10.01
N PHE A 223 -8.27 6.11 -9.46
CA PHE A 223 -8.81 6.76 -8.26
C PHE A 223 -7.93 6.46 -7.05
N SER A 224 -7.80 7.43 -6.13
CA SER A 224 -7.19 7.16 -4.82
C SER A 224 -8.21 6.46 -3.89
N ARG A 225 -7.71 5.70 -2.90
CA ARG A 225 -8.51 4.84 -2.01
C ARG A 225 -9.65 5.51 -1.26
N ASN A 226 -9.76 6.84 -1.23
CA ASN A 226 -10.82 7.58 -0.53
C ASN A 226 -11.25 8.86 -1.26
N SER A 227 -11.15 8.90 -2.60
CA SER A 227 -11.56 10.08 -3.38
C SER A 227 -12.74 9.77 -4.29
N GLU A 228 -13.72 10.67 -4.32
CA GLU A 228 -14.81 10.66 -5.31
C GLU A 228 -14.38 11.25 -6.67
N TYR A 229 -13.15 11.77 -6.73
CA TYR A 229 -12.58 12.44 -7.88
C TYR A 229 -11.26 11.80 -8.30
N THR A 230 -10.99 11.78 -9.60
CA THR A 230 -9.66 11.54 -10.16
C THR A 230 -9.33 12.61 -11.17
N TYR A 231 -8.05 12.77 -11.49
CA TYR A 231 -7.61 13.70 -12.52
C TYR A 231 -7.53 13.00 -13.89
N ALA A 232 -7.87 13.76 -14.93
CA ALA A 232 -7.87 13.30 -16.30
C ALA A 232 -7.23 14.37 -17.20
N LYS A 233 -6.59 13.91 -18.27
CA LYS A 233 -5.93 14.74 -19.26
C LYS A 233 -6.82 14.93 -20.48
N LYS A 234 -6.93 16.15 -20.96
CA LYS A 234 -7.55 16.51 -22.24
C LYS A 234 -6.86 17.76 -22.78
N GLU A 235 -6.56 17.77 -24.08
CA GLU A 235 -5.89 18.87 -24.78
C GLU A 235 -4.58 19.29 -24.11
N GLY A 236 -3.78 18.30 -23.68
CA GLY A 236 -2.50 18.57 -23.02
C GLY A 236 -2.58 18.98 -21.55
N LYS A 237 -3.76 19.34 -21.02
CA LYS A 237 -3.95 19.85 -19.64
C LYS A 237 -4.68 18.84 -18.76
N LEU A 238 -4.56 19.01 -17.44
CA LEU A 238 -5.25 18.23 -16.43
C LEU A 238 -6.43 18.99 -15.84
N GLY A 239 -7.52 18.26 -15.67
CA GLY A 239 -8.70 18.63 -14.90
C GLY A 239 -9.11 17.45 -14.02
N PHE A 240 -10.32 17.51 -13.46
CA PHE A 240 -10.83 16.47 -12.57
C PHE A 240 -12.19 15.98 -13.01
N ILE A 241 -12.40 14.67 -12.89
CA ILE A 241 -13.66 13.99 -13.16
C ILE A 241 -14.13 13.29 -11.88
N ASN A 242 -15.44 13.17 -11.73
CA ASN A 242 -16.04 12.36 -10.67
C ASN A 242 -16.16 10.87 -11.03
N THR A 243 -16.66 10.06 -10.10
CA THR A 243 -16.93 8.61 -10.26
C THR A 243 -17.89 8.26 -11.42
N LYS A 244 -18.61 9.24 -11.97
CA LYS A 244 -19.49 9.08 -13.13
C LYS A 244 -18.82 9.52 -14.44
N GLY A 245 -17.54 9.89 -14.41
CA GLY A 245 -16.80 10.36 -15.59
C GLY A 245 -17.23 11.75 -16.07
N VAL A 246 -17.83 12.56 -15.20
CA VAL A 246 -18.20 13.94 -15.51
C VAL A 246 -17.08 14.86 -15.04
N TRP A 247 -16.62 15.75 -15.93
CA TRP A 247 -15.68 16.82 -15.58
C TRP A 247 -16.31 17.75 -14.54
N ILE A 248 -15.70 17.81 -13.35
CA ILE A 248 -16.05 18.75 -12.28
C ILE A 248 -15.17 19.99 -12.31
N ILE A 249 -13.94 19.84 -12.83
CA ILE A 249 -12.98 20.90 -13.06
C ILE A 249 -12.42 20.68 -14.46
N GLU A 250 -12.65 21.62 -15.36
CA GLU A 250 -12.20 21.52 -16.74
C GLU A 250 -10.65 21.53 -16.82
N PRO A 251 -10.07 20.87 -17.85
CA PRO A 251 -8.62 20.78 -17.99
C PRO A 251 -7.96 22.13 -18.18
N THR A 252 -7.19 22.56 -17.18
CA THR A 252 -6.49 23.86 -17.19
C THR A 252 -5.08 23.80 -16.59
N PHE A 253 -4.79 22.78 -15.79
CA PHE A 253 -3.53 22.65 -15.07
C PHE A 253 -2.47 21.85 -15.83
N ASP A 254 -1.20 22.14 -15.58
CA ASP A 254 -0.08 21.40 -16.19
C ASP A 254 0.14 20.05 -15.51
N LYS A 255 -0.02 20.00 -14.17
CA LYS A 255 0.05 18.78 -13.37
C LYS A 255 -0.95 18.86 -12.21
N ALA A 256 -1.29 17.71 -11.65
CA ALA A 256 -2.20 17.55 -10.54
C ALA A 256 -1.81 16.29 -9.76
N ARG A 257 -2.16 16.25 -8.48
CA ARG A 257 -2.25 14.99 -7.71
C ARG A 257 -3.68 14.82 -7.19
N ALA A 258 -3.97 13.67 -6.60
CA ALA A 258 -5.31 13.33 -6.12
C ALA A 258 -5.82 14.31 -5.05
N PHE A 259 -7.15 14.44 -4.96
CA PHE A 259 -7.79 15.11 -3.83
C PHE A 259 -7.54 14.34 -2.53
N SER A 260 -7.32 15.10 -1.46
CA SER A 260 -7.28 14.61 -0.09
C SER A 260 -7.64 15.75 0.87
N ASN A 261 -8.47 15.48 1.88
CA ASN A 261 -9.01 16.50 2.79
C ASN A 261 -9.66 17.70 2.07
N GLY A 262 -10.39 17.43 0.99
CA GLY A 262 -11.10 18.45 0.23
C GLY A 262 -10.23 19.35 -0.67
N LEU A 263 -8.90 19.16 -0.68
CA LEU A 263 -7.99 19.92 -1.52
C LEU A 263 -7.17 19.02 -2.45
N ALA A 264 -6.81 19.53 -3.62
CA ALA A 264 -5.88 18.88 -4.54
C ALA A 264 -4.69 19.80 -4.84
N PRO A 265 -3.45 19.31 -4.77
CA PRO A 265 -2.30 20.07 -5.24
C PRO A 265 -2.31 20.08 -6.77
N VAL A 266 -2.19 21.27 -7.34
CA VAL A 266 -2.12 21.49 -8.78
C VAL A 266 -0.92 22.35 -9.13
N TYR A 267 -0.32 22.06 -10.28
CA TYR A 267 0.78 22.80 -10.84
C TYR A 267 0.29 23.61 -12.02
N ASN A 268 0.51 24.92 -11.98
CA ASN A 268 0.12 25.81 -13.05
C ASN A 268 1.26 26.80 -13.36
N GLY A 269 1.75 26.76 -14.60
CA GLY A 269 2.89 27.57 -15.02
C GLY A 269 4.20 27.04 -14.45
N LYS A 270 4.56 27.43 -13.22
CA LYS A 270 5.87 27.10 -12.63
C LYS A 270 5.84 26.64 -11.16
N GLU A 271 4.71 26.78 -10.48
CA GLU A 271 4.59 26.54 -9.06
C GLU A 271 3.36 25.69 -8.75
N TRP A 272 3.41 25.00 -7.61
CA TRP A 272 2.30 24.27 -7.03
C TRP A 272 1.51 25.17 -6.08
N GLY A 273 0.19 25.01 -6.12
CA GLY A 273 -0.78 25.54 -5.18
C GLY A 273 -1.85 24.47 -4.90
N TYR A 274 -2.92 24.84 -4.20
CA TYR A 274 -4.01 23.91 -3.89
C TYR A 274 -5.36 24.51 -4.26
N ILE A 275 -6.20 23.67 -4.84
CA ILE A 275 -7.57 23.99 -5.20
C ILE A 275 -8.56 23.14 -4.41
N ASP A 276 -9.78 23.66 -4.21
CA ASP A 276 -10.92 22.88 -3.78
C ASP A 276 -11.58 22.13 -4.95
N ASP A 277 -12.67 21.41 -4.67
CA ASP A 277 -13.43 20.61 -5.65
C ASP A 277 -14.27 21.44 -6.64
N THR A 278 -14.34 22.76 -6.44
CA THR A 278 -14.89 23.72 -7.40
C THR A 278 -13.83 24.27 -8.35
N GLY A 279 -12.55 23.97 -8.10
CA GLY A 279 -11.41 24.49 -8.84
C GLY A 279 -10.90 25.84 -8.32
N LYS A 280 -11.46 26.36 -7.21
CA LYS A 280 -11.01 27.61 -6.60
C LYS A 280 -9.68 27.38 -5.92
N VAL A 281 -8.73 28.28 -6.18
CA VAL A 281 -7.43 28.30 -5.50
C VAL A 281 -7.63 28.69 -4.04
N ILE A 282 -7.35 27.77 -3.13
CA ILE A 282 -7.40 27.97 -1.67
C ILE A 282 -6.01 28.35 -1.15
N ILE A 283 -4.97 27.70 -1.67
CA ILE A 283 -3.58 27.98 -1.30
C ILE A 283 -2.85 28.44 -2.57
N PRO A 284 -2.31 29.67 -2.60
CA PRO A 284 -1.70 30.24 -3.80
C PRO A 284 -0.58 29.38 -4.39
N PHE A 285 -0.35 29.54 -5.70
CA PHE A 285 0.80 28.96 -6.39
C PHE A 285 2.08 29.65 -5.88
N GLN A 286 2.86 28.94 -5.07
CA GLN A 286 4.08 29.48 -4.47
C GLN A 286 5.12 28.40 -4.11
N TYR A 287 4.79 27.12 -4.30
CA TYR A 287 5.66 26.01 -3.92
C TYR A 287 6.36 25.40 -5.15
N LYS A 288 7.63 25.02 -5.00
CA LYS A 288 8.34 24.24 -6.03
C LYS A 288 7.86 22.80 -6.12
N ASP A 289 7.36 22.25 -5.03
CA ASP A 289 6.70 20.95 -4.97
C ASP A 289 5.68 20.90 -3.82
N ALA A 290 4.64 20.09 -3.96
CA ALA A 290 3.54 20.00 -3.01
C ALA A 290 2.89 18.61 -3.07
N GLU A 291 2.78 17.91 -1.95
CA GLU A 291 2.13 16.59 -1.89
C GLU A 291 0.66 16.71 -1.42
N ILE A 292 -0.07 15.61 -1.45
CA ILE A 292 -1.45 15.58 -0.94
C ILE A 292 -1.47 15.75 0.59
N PHE A 293 -2.60 16.21 1.14
CA PHE A 293 -2.82 16.24 2.58
C PHE A 293 -2.94 14.82 3.15
N GLY A 294 -2.27 14.55 4.28
CA GLY A 294 -2.51 13.36 5.10
C GLY A 294 -3.83 13.48 5.88
N SER A 295 -4.31 12.37 6.48
CA SER A 295 -5.56 12.35 7.25
C SER A 295 -5.55 13.28 8.49
N ASP A 296 -4.36 13.66 8.94
CA ASP A 296 -4.06 14.64 9.99
C ASP A 296 -4.23 16.11 9.53
N GLY A 297 -4.46 16.35 8.25
CA GLY A 297 -4.67 17.69 7.70
C GLY A 297 -3.38 18.48 7.40
N LEU A 298 -2.21 17.82 7.40
CA LEU A 298 -0.94 18.43 6.95
C LEU A 298 -0.50 17.90 5.60
N ALA A 299 0.12 18.76 4.80
CA ALA A 299 0.71 18.42 3.51
C ALA A 299 2.20 18.83 3.46
N PRO A 300 3.09 17.92 2.99
CA PRO A 300 4.46 18.29 2.65
C PRO A 300 4.50 19.30 1.50
N VAL A 301 5.23 20.39 1.71
CA VAL A 301 5.50 21.39 0.67
C VAL A 301 6.97 21.76 0.63
N LYS A 302 7.43 22.18 -0.55
CA LYS A 302 8.80 22.64 -0.78
C LYS A 302 8.78 24.07 -1.31
N LEU A 303 9.24 25.03 -0.52
CA LEU A 303 9.42 26.41 -0.97
C LEU A 303 10.68 26.54 -1.82
N LYS A 304 11.81 26.02 -1.33
CA LYS A 304 13.11 26.12 -2.00
C LYS A 304 13.78 24.77 -2.20
N LYS A 305 14.43 24.25 -1.16
CA LYS A 305 15.24 23.02 -1.26
C LYS A 305 14.64 21.92 -0.40
N ASP A 306 14.37 22.27 0.85
CA ASP A 306 13.93 21.35 1.89
C ASP A 306 12.40 21.37 2.00
N TRP A 307 11.85 20.34 2.64
CA TRP A 307 10.42 20.16 2.85
C TRP A 307 10.01 20.68 4.23
N GLY A 308 8.87 21.38 4.26
CA GLY A 308 8.11 21.70 5.46
C GLY A 308 6.69 21.17 5.34
N PHE A 309 5.84 21.50 6.30
CA PHE A 309 4.44 21.06 6.32
C PHE A 309 3.50 22.24 6.52
N ILE A 310 2.45 22.28 5.72
CA ILE A 310 1.37 23.26 5.84
C ILE A 310 0.09 22.59 6.29
N ASN A 311 -0.79 23.34 6.95
CA ASN A 311 -2.16 22.91 7.19
C ASN A 311 -3.08 23.23 6.01
N ILE A 312 -4.34 22.81 6.09
CA ILE A 312 -5.37 23.03 5.04
C ILE A 312 -5.69 24.52 4.78
N GLN A 313 -5.32 25.44 5.68
CA GLN A 313 -5.41 26.88 5.45
C GLN A 313 -4.17 27.44 4.71
N GLY A 314 -3.14 26.63 4.47
CA GLY A 314 -1.88 27.03 3.85
C GLY A 314 -0.85 27.62 4.80
N ASN A 315 -1.10 27.59 6.11
CA ASN A 315 -0.14 28.07 7.11
C ASN A 315 0.96 27.03 7.31
N LEU A 316 2.22 27.47 7.30
CA LEU A 316 3.37 26.62 7.63
C LEU A 316 3.30 26.24 9.11
N VAL A 317 3.17 24.94 9.39
CA VAL A 317 3.11 24.36 10.74
C VAL A 317 4.47 23.82 11.15
N ILE A 318 5.23 23.27 10.20
CA ILE A 318 6.57 22.71 10.42
C ILE A 318 7.51 23.30 9.38
N ASP A 319 8.61 23.89 9.88
CA ASP A 319 9.61 24.58 9.06
C ASP A 319 10.22 23.71 7.96
N ASP A 320 10.61 24.34 6.86
CA ASP A 320 11.23 23.71 5.70
C ASP A 320 12.71 23.37 5.94
N ASN A 321 12.97 22.39 6.80
CA ASN A 321 14.34 21.97 7.15
C ASN A 321 14.57 20.45 7.07
N TYR A 322 13.65 19.72 6.44
CA TYR A 322 13.69 18.27 6.31
C TYR A 322 13.88 17.79 4.88
N ASP A 323 14.62 16.70 4.72
CA ASP A 323 14.52 15.84 3.55
C ASP A 323 13.35 14.88 3.76
N ILE A 324 12.44 14.80 2.80
CA ILE A 324 11.37 13.79 2.75
C ILE A 324 11.58 12.97 1.49
N THR A 325 11.81 11.66 1.66
CA THR A 325 11.81 10.71 0.54
C THR A 325 10.61 9.78 0.67
N ALA A 326 9.91 9.56 -0.44
CA ALA A 326 8.98 8.44 -0.59
C ALA A 326 9.82 7.15 -0.60
N GLY A 327 10.18 6.59 0.56
CA GLY A 327 11.08 5.43 0.60
C GLY A 327 11.69 5.13 1.95
N GLY A 328 11.26 4.02 2.56
CA GLY A 328 12.13 3.14 3.36
C GLY A 328 12.95 2.21 2.46
N PHE A 329 13.72 1.27 3.01
CA PHE A 329 14.57 0.31 2.28
C PHE A 329 13.78 -0.65 1.39
N SER A 330 12.45 -0.68 1.49
CA SER A 330 11.56 -1.32 0.51
C SER A 330 11.55 -0.56 -0.82
N ILE A 331 12.62 -0.73 -1.60
CA ILE A 331 12.84 -0.21 -2.97
C ILE A 331 11.78 -0.72 -3.97
N PHE A 332 10.89 -1.62 -3.55
CA PHE A 332 9.84 -2.25 -4.34
C PHE A 332 8.42 -1.74 -4.01
N GLN A 333 8.24 -0.91 -2.98
CA GLN A 333 6.93 -0.27 -2.73
C GLN A 333 6.77 0.95 -3.65
N LYS A 334 6.14 0.71 -4.82
CA LYS A 334 5.54 1.80 -5.61
C LYS A 334 4.50 2.47 -4.71
N ASN A 335 4.70 3.75 -4.39
CA ASN A 335 3.81 4.61 -3.59
C ASN A 335 4.04 4.63 -2.07
N ASN A 336 5.28 4.78 -1.61
CA ASN A 336 5.52 5.20 -0.23
C ASN A 336 4.92 6.62 -0.01
N PRO A 337 3.92 6.80 0.88
CA PRO A 337 3.32 8.11 1.09
C PRO A 337 4.36 9.06 1.66
N LYS A 338 4.43 10.28 1.10
CA LYS A 338 5.14 11.37 1.74
C LYS A 338 4.17 12.07 2.68
N GLY A 339 4.65 12.39 3.87
CA GLY A 339 3.89 13.16 4.84
C GLY A 339 3.51 12.32 6.06
N PHE A 340 2.41 12.72 6.68
CA PHE A 340 1.90 12.08 7.88
C PHE A 340 1.04 10.87 7.53
N ILE A 341 1.29 9.77 8.23
CA ILE A 341 0.55 8.52 8.18
C ILE A 341 0.23 8.17 9.63
N ASP A 342 -1.06 8.08 9.96
CA ASP A 342 -1.55 7.79 11.32
C ASP A 342 -0.90 8.66 12.41
N GLY A 343 -0.77 9.96 12.13
CA GLY A 343 -0.27 10.95 13.08
C GLY A 343 1.25 11.10 13.15
N LEU A 344 2.03 10.35 12.37
CA LEU A 344 3.49 10.47 12.34
C LEU A 344 4.01 10.69 10.92
N ALA A 345 4.99 11.58 10.76
CA ALA A 345 5.70 11.76 9.51
C ALA A 345 7.14 11.28 9.63
N ARG A 346 7.58 10.43 8.71
CA ARG A 346 8.98 10.01 8.63
C ARG A 346 9.79 11.07 7.89
N VAL A 347 10.76 11.66 8.58
CA VAL A 347 11.61 12.74 8.04
C VAL A 347 13.08 12.44 8.22
N LYS A 348 13.92 13.10 7.41
CA LYS A 348 15.37 12.98 7.48
C LYS A 348 16.02 14.34 7.69
N LYS A 349 17.05 14.37 8.54
CA LYS A 349 17.90 15.55 8.79
C LYS A 349 19.33 15.09 8.96
N LYS A 350 20.29 15.75 8.28
CA LYS A 350 21.74 15.48 8.39
C LYS A 350 22.12 13.98 8.32
N LYS A 351 21.48 13.22 7.41
CA LYS A 351 21.66 11.76 7.18
C LYS A 351 20.97 10.82 8.16
N SER A 352 20.33 11.31 9.22
CA SER A 352 19.57 10.47 10.16
C SER A 352 18.06 10.64 9.97
N TRP A 353 17.32 9.57 10.26
CA TRP A 353 15.87 9.49 10.16
C TRP A 353 15.22 9.60 11.53
N THR A 354 14.03 10.18 11.58
CA THR A 354 13.17 10.16 12.76
C THR A 354 11.71 10.21 12.32
N PHE A 355 10.80 9.93 13.26
CA PHE A 355 9.40 10.30 13.13
C PHE A 355 9.17 11.62 13.83
N ILE A 356 8.37 12.51 13.24
CA ILE A 356 7.88 13.71 13.90
C ILE A 356 6.37 13.62 14.10
N ASN A 357 5.89 14.20 15.19
CA ASN A 357 4.45 14.40 15.42
C ASN A 357 3.94 15.63 14.64
N PRO A 358 2.62 15.93 14.64
CA PRO A 358 2.05 17.05 13.89
C PRO A 358 2.52 18.45 14.32
N LYS A 359 3.23 18.54 15.46
CA LYS A 359 3.90 19.77 15.93
C LYS A 359 5.34 19.89 15.42
N GLY A 360 5.84 18.90 14.69
CA GLY A 360 7.21 18.84 14.20
C GLY A 360 8.24 18.35 15.21
N GLU A 361 7.80 17.81 16.35
CA GLU A 361 8.68 17.33 17.43
C GLU A 361 9.13 15.89 17.12
N PRO A 362 10.45 15.60 17.13
CA PRO A 362 10.96 14.25 16.95
C PRO A 362 10.49 13.32 18.07
N LEU A 363 10.04 12.13 17.69
CA LEU A 363 9.58 11.08 18.59
C LEU A 363 10.72 10.66 19.54
N ASN A 364 10.55 10.88 20.84
CA ASN A 364 11.54 10.62 21.89
C ASN A 364 12.94 11.21 21.65
N ASN A 365 13.07 12.23 20.79
CA ASN A 365 14.36 12.78 20.33
C ASN A 365 15.33 11.73 19.74
N LEU A 366 14.82 10.60 19.26
CA LEU A 366 15.63 9.53 18.68
C LEU A 366 15.86 9.76 17.18
N TRP A 367 17.07 9.45 16.73
CA TRP A 367 17.50 9.59 15.35
C TRP A 367 18.24 8.32 14.91
N PHE A 368 17.74 7.69 13.88
CA PHE A 368 18.20 6.39 13.43
C PHE A 368 18.94 6.50 12.11
N LYS A 369 19.94 5.64 11.90
CA LYS A 369 20.60 5.51 10.60
C LYS A 369 19.65 4.91 9.56
N HIS A 370 18.81 3.98 9.99
CA HIS A 370 17.76 3.34 9.20
C HIS A 370 16.48 3.29 10.02
N LEU A 371 15.37 3.61 9.37
CA LEU A 371 14.04 3.65 9.96
C LEU A 371 13.04 3.31 8.85
N GLU A 372 12.19 2.33 9.06
CA GLU A 372 11.06 2.02 8.16
C GLU A 372 9.77 2.71 8.64
N LEU A 373 8.71 2.66 7.83
CA LEU A 373 7.37 3.08 8.25
C LEU A 373 6.77 2.04 9.23
N PHE A 374 5.83 2.49 10.06
CA PHE A 374 5.04 1.58 10.91
C PHE A 374 4.17 0.65 10.07
N ASN A 375 4.03 -0.61 10.51
CA ASN A 375 3.22 -1.60 9.82
C ASN A 375 2.68 -2.75 10.70
#